data_AF-A0A4Q5PUS6-F1
#
_entry.id   AF-A0A4Q5PUS6-F1
#
_cell.length_a   1.000
_cell.length_b   1.000
_cell.length_c   1.000
_cell.angle_alpha   90.00
_cell.angle_beta   90.00
_cell.angle_gamma   90.00
#
_symmetry.space_group_name_H-M   'P 1'
#
loop_
_entity.id
_entity.type
_entity.pdbx_description
1 polymer ?
#
loop_
_entity_poly.entity_id
_entity_poly.type
_entity_poly.pdbx_seq_one_letter_code
_entity_poly.pdbx_strand_id
1 'polypeptide(L)'
;LFTFIGATTENPSFEVNSALLSRAAVYVLQPLDEGNLREIVGVALERRALDGVGEIAPEAVDRLVAYADGDARRLLNTLESLSVAAGNEKPPLSTISDAWLMKVLGERMRRYDKGGEQFYDTISALHKSVRGSDPDAALYWFMRMLDGGAEPRYMARRLIRMASEDIGLADPRALRLALDAAEVYERLGSPEGELALAQCVVYLAVAPKSNAVYKAFNEAKALIKKDGTRPVPLHLRNAPTKLMKSLDYGKNYRYAHDEEDGFAAGENYWPEGMTPPAFYRPVSRGLEVRIADKLNELKSKNNKKN
;
A
#
# COMPACT_ATOMS: atom_id res chain seq x y z
N LEU A 1 -15.18 -2.85 39.82
CA LEU A 1 -13.95 -2.29 39.22
C LEU A 1 -13.53 -3.25 38.11
N PHE A 2 -13.18 -2.78 36.92
CA PHE A 2 -12.61 -3.62 35.86
C PHE A 2 -11.28 -3.02 35.41
N THR A 3 -10.31 -3.89 35.11
CA THR A 3 -9.03 -3.50 34.53
C THR A 3 -9.03 -3.91 33.07
N PHE A 4 -8.83 -2.94 32.17
CA PHE A 4 -8.77 -3.18 30.73
C PHE A 4 -7.32 -3.35 30.29
N ILE A 5 -7.02 -4.47 29.62
CA ILE A 5 -5.71 -4.75 29.01
C ILE A 5 -5.97 -5.02 27.53
N GLY A 6 -5.46 -4.13 26.68
CA GLY A 6 -5.48 -4.29 25.23
C GLY A 6 -4.07 -4.53 24.71
N ALA A 7 -3.94 -5.39 23.70
CA ALA A 7 -2.69 -5.63 22.98
C ALA A 7 -2.92 -5.34 21.48
N THR A 8 -1.93 -4.71 20.85
CA THR A 8 -1.96 -4.36 19.43
C THR A 8 -0.54 -4.41 18.88
N THR A 9 -0.39 -4.84 17.64
CA THR A 9 0.83 -4.68 16.84
C THR A 9 0.85 -3.35 16.09
N GLU A 10 -0.30 -2.71 15.94
CA GLU A 10 -0.44 -1.38 15.33
C GLU A 10 -0.18 -0.29 16.36
N ASN A 11 0.29 0.87 15.89
CA ASN A 11 0.49 2.02 16.77
C ASN A 11 -0.86 2.49 17.34
N PRO A 12 -1.04 2.43 18.68
CA PRO A 12 -2.32 2.70 19.31
C PRO A 12 -2.80 4.15 19.12
N SER A 13 -1.94 5.11 18.75
CA SER A 13 -2.36 6.49 18.48
C SER A 13 -3.21 6.65 17.22
N PHE A 14 -3.16 5.70 16.28
CA PHE A 14 -3.95 5.74 15.04
C PHE A 14 -5.28 5.00 15.16
N GLU A 15 -5.29 3.87 15.87
CA GLU A 15 -6.40 2.92 15.86
C GLU A 15 -7.24 2.93 17.15
N VAL A 16 -6.76 3.56 18.23
CA VAL A 16 -7.47 3.61 19.52
C VAL A 16 -7.98 5.02 19.82
N ASN A 17 -9.22 5.12 20.29
CA ASN A 17 -9.81 6.42 20.61
C ASN A 17 -9.10 7.11 21.80
N SER A 18 -9.11 8.44 21.80
CA SER A 18 -8.45 9.26 22.81
C SER A 18 -9.06 9.10 24.21
N ALA A 19 -10.34 8.77 24.32
CA ALA A 19 -11.02 8.55 25.60
C ALA A 19 -10.54 7.27 26.32
N LEU A 20 -10.04 6.27 25.59
CA LEU A 20 -9.41 5.06 26.10
C LEU A 20 -7.93 5.32 26.43
N LEU A 21 -7.20 5.97 25.52
CA LEU A 21 -5.78 6.29 25.74
C LEU A 21 -5.55 7.20 26.95
N SER A 22 -6.50 8.10 27.25
CA SER A 22 -6.41 8.94 28.46
C SER A 22 -6.54 8.16 29.78
N ARG A 23 -6.96 6.90 29.75
CA ARG A 23 -7.21 6.06 30.93
C ARG A 23 -6.43 4.74 30.92
N ALA A 24 -5.59 4.50 29.91
CA ALA A 24 -4.79 3.29 29.77
C ALA A 24 -3.31 3.66 29.65
N ALA A 25 -2.45 2.98 30.41
CA ALA A 25 -1.01 3.10 30.24
C ALA A 25 -0.57 2.36 28.97
N VAL A 26 0.23 3.01 28.14
CA VAL A 26 0.78 2.42 26.92
C VAL A 26 2.19 1.91 27.21
N TYR A 27 2.39 0.62 27.01
CA TYR A 27 3.71 -0.02 27.10
C TYR A 27 4.10 -0.51 25.71
N VAL A 28 5.31 -0.13 25.28
CA VAL A 28 5.89 -0.63 24.04
C VAL A 28 6.69 -1.88 24.39
N LEU A 29 6.25 -3.02 23.88
CA LEU A 29 7.00 -4.26 23.97
C LEU A 29 7.93 -4.37 22.77
N GLN A 30 9.13 -4.89 23.00
CA GLN A 30 10.09 -5.18 21.93
C GLN A 30 10.03 -6.66 21.58
N PRO A 31 10.36 -7.03 20.33
CA PRO A 31 10.64 -8.42 19.99
C PRO A 31 11.68 -9.03 20.93
N LEU A 32 11.55 -10.33 21.19
CA LEU A 32 12.51 -11.04 22.03
C LEU A 32 13.87 -11.12 21.34
N ASP A 33 14.95 -11.00 22.12
CA ASP A 33 16.27 -11.28 21.59
C ASP A 33 16.49 -12.80 21.42
N GLU A 34 17.55 -13.15 20.69
CA GLU A 34 17.88 -14.55 20.47
C GLU A 34 18.15 -15.33 21.76
N GLY A 35 18.68 -14.67 22.80
CA GLY A 35 18.94 -15.29 24.09
C GLY A 35 17.66 -15.71 24.78
N ASN A 36 16.65 -14.83 24.80
CA ASN A 36 15.33 -15.12 25.33
C ASN A 36 14.63 -16.25 24.56
N LEU A 37 14.75 -16.27 23.23
CA LEU A 37 14.20 -17.35 22.42
C LEU A 37 14.89 -18.68 22.68
N ARG A 38 16.22 -18.71 22.83
CA ARG A 38 16.98 -19.91 23.24
C ARG A 38 16.53 -20.42 24.60
N GLU A 39 16.27 -19.53 25.56
CA GLU A 39 15.75 -19.88 26.87
C GLU A 39 14.38 -20.57 26.77
N ILE A 40 13.47 -20.05 25.93
CA ILE A 40 12.16 -20.67 25.69
C ILE A 40 12.30 -22.09 25.14
N VAL A 41 13.22 -22.34 24.19
CA VAL A 41 13.51 -23.70 23.69
C VAL A 41 13.99 -24.59 24.82
N GLY A 42 14.93 -24.10 25.64
CA GLY A 42 15.46 -24.83 26.78
C GLY A 42 14.37 -25.23 27.79
N VAL A 43 13.49 -24.29 28.15
CA VAL A 43 12.36 -24.54 29.05
C VAL A 43 11.38 -25.57 28.47
N ALA A 44 11.11 -25.51 27.17
CA ALA A 44 10.23 -26.48 26.51
C ALA A 44 10.79 -27.91 26.57
N LEU A 45 12.10 -28.07 26.38
CA LEU A 45 12.79 -29.36 26.50
C LEU A 45 12.86 -29.86 27.95
N GLU A 46 13.25 -29.00 28.90
CA GLU A 46 13.34 -29.35 30.32
C GLU A 46 12.00 -29.82 30.89
N ARG A 47 10.92 -29.13 30.53
CA ARG A 47 9.55 -29.47 30.97
C ARG A 47 8.94 -30.65 30.22
N ARG A 48 9.66 -31.23 29.24
CA ARG A 48 9.15 -32.28 28.35
C ARG A 48 7.83 -31.88 27.69
N ALA A 49 7.74 -30.62 27.25
CA ALA A 49 6.59 -30.09 26.54
C ALA A 49 6.51 -30.57 25.08
N LEU A 50 7.58 -31.21 24.58
CA LEU A 50 7.70 -31.75 23.23
C LEU A 50 7.68 -33.29 23.31
N ASP A 51 6.49 -33.87 23.16
CA ASP A 51 6.29 -35.32 23.24
C ASP A 51 7.21 -36.08 22.27
N GLY A 52 8.02 -36.98 22.84
CA GLY A 52 8.94 -37.85 22.09
C GLY A 52 10.26 -37.19 21.69
N VAL A 53 10.39 -35.86 21.78
CA VAL A 53 11.63 -35.13 21.46
C VAL A 53 12.40 -34.83 22.75
N GLY A 54 13.52 -35.51 22.94
CA GLY A 54 14.40 -35.32 24.10
C GLY A 54 15.49 -34.28 23.89
N GLU A 55 15.86 -34.01 22.63
CA GLU A 55 16.98 -33.13 22.29
C GLU A 55 16.77 -32.43 20.95
N ILE A 56 17.28 -31.20 20.84
CA ILE A 56 17.37 -30.45 19.60
C ILE A 56 18.84 -30.04 19.45
N ALA A 57 19.45 -30.37 18.31
CA ALA A 57 20.85 -30.04 18.06
C ALA A 57 21.08 -28.52 18.15
N PRO A 58 22.22 -28.04 18.67
CA PRO A 58 22.48 -26.61 18.83
C PRO A 58 22.28 -25.78 17.55
N GLU A 59 22.70 -26.31 16.40
CA GLU A 59 22.55 -25.66 15.10
C GLU A 59 21.07 -25.57 14.68
N ALA A 60 20.27 -26.58 15.06
CA ALA A 60 18.84 -26.59 14.85
C ALA A 60 18.12 -25.57 15.77
N VAL A 61 18.61 -25.39 17.00
CA VAL A 61 18.14 -24.33 17.91
C VAL A 61 18.43 -22.96 17.31
N ASP A 62 19.64 -22.73 16.82
CA ASP A 62 20.00 -21.46 16.17
C ASP A 62 19.09 -21.15 14.98
N ARG A 63 18.78 -22.15 14.14
CA ARG A 63 17.81 -21.96 13.05
C ARG A 63 16.39 -21.70 13.54
N LEU A 64 15.94 -22.36 14.60
CA LEU A 64 14.62 -22.14 15.17
C LEU A 64 14.47 -20.73 15.73
N VAL A 65 15.50 -20.24 16.39
CA VAL A 65 15.58 -18.89 16.94
C VAL A 65 15.59 -17.86 15.80
N ALA A 66 16.42 -18.07 14.78
CA ALA A 66 16.43 -17.22 13.59
C ALA A 66 15.07 -17.24 12.86
N TYR A 67 14.43 -18.40 12.78
CA TYR A 67 13.10 -18.54 12.18
C TYR A 67 12.00 -17.83 12.97
N ALA A 68 12.10 -17.83 14.29
CA ALA A 68 11.12 -17.18 15.16
C ALA A 68 11.18 -15.65 15.09
N ASP A 69 12.34 -15.07 14.76
CA ASP A 69 12.54 -13.63 14.50
C ASP A 69 11.91 -12.74 15.59
N GLY A 70 12.17 -13.07 16.85
CA GLY A 70 11.67 -12.35 18.02
C GLY A 70 10.24 -12.71 18.47
N ASP A 71 9.52 -13.60 17.78
CA ASP A 71 8.16 -14.06 18.16
C ASP A 71 8.17 -15.42 18.89
N ALA A 72 7.97 -15.40 20.21
CA ALA A 72 7.83 -16.59 21.05
C ALA A 72 6.69 -17.52 20.64
N ARG A 73 5.56 -16.98 20.18
CA ARG A 73 4.40 -17.78 19.77
C ARG A 73 4.72 -18.57 18.51
N ARG A 74 5.39 -17.93 17.54
CA ARG A 74 5.86 -18.58 16.32
C ARG A 74 6.84 -19.70 16.64
N LEU A 75 7.78 -19.45 17.56
CA LEU A 75 8.72 -20.46 18.04
C LEU A 75 8.00 -21.67 18.65
N LEU A 76 7.11 -21.44 19.62
CA LEU A 76 6.39 -22.52 20.32
C LEU A 76 5.51 -23.35 19.38
N ASN A 77 4.75 -22.70 18.50
CA ASN A 77 3.94 -23.40 17.49
C ASN A 77 4.80 -24.26 16.56
N THR A 78 6.01 -23.78 16.25
CA THR A 78 6.98 -24.50 15.42
C THR A 78 7.51 -25.72 16.16
N LEU A 79 7.91 -25.56 17.42
CA LEU A 79 8.38 -26.66 18.26
C LEU A 79 7.30 -27.75 18.43
N GLU A 80 6.06 -27.37 18.73
CA GLU A 80 4.93 -28.32 18.83
C GLU A 80 4.76 -29.10 17.53
N SER A 81 4.77 -28.39 16.40
CA SER A 81 4.65 -28.99 15.08
C SER A 81 5.79 -29.94 14.72
N LEU A 82 7.02 -29.60 15.12
CA LEU A 82 8.17 -30.46 14.94
C LEU A 82 8.06 -31.72 15.79
N SER A 83 7.55 -31.61 17.01
CA SER A 83 7.28 -32.75 17.88
C SER A 83 6.34 -33.74 17.22
N VAL A 84 5.24 -33.24 16.65
CA VAL A 84 4.26 -34.07 15.92
C VAL A 84 4.91 -34.70 14.68
N ALA A 85 5.70 -33.94 13.91
CA ALA A 85 6.37 -34.47 12.73
C ALA A 85 7.41 -35.55 13.08
N ALA A 86 8.19 -35.33 14.13
CA ALA A 86 9.20 -36.27 14.63
C ALA A 86 8.56 -37.58 15.11
N GLY A 87 7.38 -37.50 15.75
CA GLY A 87 6.60 -38.68 16.16
C GLY A 87 6.03 -39.51 15.00
N ASN A 88 5.86 -38.91 13.82
CA ASN A 88 5.32 -39.57 12.62
C ASN A 88 6.40 -40.20 11.73
N GLU A 89 7.67 -39.96 11.99
CA GLU A 89 8.77 -40.62 11.29
C GLU A 89 8.83 -42.12 11.63
N LYS A 90 9.45 -42.92 10.75
CA LYS A 90 9.56 -44.38 10.91
C LYS A 90 11.03 -44.81 10.85
N PRO A 91 11.71 -45.00 12.00
CA PRO A 91 11.21 -44.88 13.38
C PRO A 91 11.03 -43.42 13.85
N PRO A 92 10.25 -43.18 14.93
CA PRO A 92 10.12 -41.84 15.52
C PRO A 92 11.47 -41.26 15.93
N LEU A 93 11.63 -39.95 15.78
CA LEU A 93 12.88 -39.25 16.11
C LEU A 93 12.84 -38.67 17.52
N SER A 94 13.83 -39.02 18.35
CA SER A 94 14.02 -38.42 19.67
C SER A 94 14.93 -37.19 19.68
N THR A 95 15.75 -37.02 18.64
CA THR A 95 16.66 -35.88 18.48
C THR A 95 16.36 -35.18 17.16
N ILE A 96 16.09 -33.87 17.22
CA ILE A 96 15.90 -33.04 16.04
C ILE A 96 17.27 -32.56 15.55
N SER A 97 17.69 -33.07 14.39
CA SER A 97 18.90 -32.60 13.72
C SER A 97 18.61 -31.39 12.84
N ASP A 98 19.65 -30.63 12.55
CA ASP A 98 19.63 -29.49 11.66
C ASP A 98 19.13 -29.81 10.24
N ALA A 99 19.61 -30.92 9.67
CA ALA A 99 19.24 -31.36 8.33
C ALA A 99 17.77 -31.78 8.25
N TRP A 100 17.26 -32.47 9.28
CA TRP A 100 15.86 -32.85 9.33
C TRP A 100 14.96 -31.63 9.58
N LEU A 101 15.38 -30.72 10.44
CA LEU A 101 14.71 -29.45 10.66
C LEU A 101 14.54 -28.69 9.34
N MET A 102 15.58 -28.57 8.52
CA MET A 102 15.48 -27.90 7.21
C MET A 102 14.50 -28.60 6.26
N LYS A 103 14.46 -29.93 6.26
CA LYS A 103 13.48 -30.69 5.45
C LYS A 103 12.04 -30.32 5.85
N VAL A 104 11.75 -30.21 7.14
CA VAL A 104 10.40 -29.96 7.66
C VAL A 104 10.03 -28.47 7.64
N LEU A 105 10.95 -27.59 8.01
CA LEU A 105 10.75 -26.14 7.97
C LEU A 105 10.76 -25.58 6.56
N GLY A 106 11.57 -26.13 5.64
CA GLY A 106 11.60 -25.67 4.25
C GLY A 106 10.24 -25.76 3.54
N GLU A 107 9.43 -26.75 3.90
CA GLU A 107 8.04 -26.88 3.43
C GLU A 107 7.08 -25.86 4.07
N ARG A 108 7.39 -25.35 5.27
CA ARG A 108 6.53 -24.45 6.07
C ARG A 108 6.92 -22.97 6.01
N MET A 109 8.20 -22.63 5.82
CA MET A 109 8.73 -21.26 5.67
C MET A 109 8.05 -20.49 4.54
N ARG A 110 7.47 -21.18 3.55
CA ARG A 110 6.65 -20.58 2.49
C ARG A 110 5.36 -19.91 2.99
N ARG A 111 4.99 -20.06 4.27
CA ARG A 111 3.78 -19.47 4.87
C ARG A 111 4.16 -18.37 5.86
N TYR A 112 4.58 -17.24 5.33
CA TYR A 112 4.84 -16.01 6.08
C TYR A 112 3.56 -15.46 6.75
N ASP A 113 3.74 -14.75 7.86
CA ASP A 113 2.66 -14.16 8.65
C ASP A 113 2.02 -12.98 7.90
N LYS A 114 0.93 -13.28 7.18
CA LYS A 114 0.08 -12.28 6.53
C LYS A 114 -0.71 -11.52 7.60
N GLY A 115 -0.11 -10.47 8.15
CA GLY A 115 -0.81 -9.55 9.06
C GLY A 115 0.02 -8.83 10.12
N GLY A 116 1.32 -9.13 10.26
CA GLY A 116 2.19 -8.51 11.25
C GLY A 116 2.77 -7.14 10.84
N GLU A 117 3.33 -6.42 11.82
CA GLU A 117 4.01 -5.11 11.67
C GLU A 117 5.08 -5.13 10.57
N GLN A 118 5.91 -6.19 10.54
CA GLN A 118 6.97 -6.37 9.54
C GLN A 118 6.45 -6.39 8.09
N PHE A 119 5.24 -6.94 7.84
CA PHE A 119 4.62 -6.91 6.51
C PHE A 119 4.27 -5.48 6.10
N TYR A 120 3.67 -4.71 7.02
CA TYR A 120 3.31 -3.32 6.77
C TYR A 120 4.53 -2.41 6.61
N ASP A 121 5.58 -2.63 7.38
CA ASP A 121 6.84 -1.92 7.24
C ASP A 121 7.52 -2.20 5.91
N THR A 122 7.52 -3.47 5.47
CA THR A 122 8.16 -3.85 4.21
C THR A 122 7.42 -3.26 3.01
N ILE A 123 6.08 -3.29 2.97
CA ILE A 123 5.33 -2.63 1.88
C ILE A 123 5.47 -1.09 1.93
N SER A 124 5.56 -0.53 3.14
CA SER A 124 5.79 0.89 3.37
C SER A 124 7.17 1.32 2.86
N ALA A 125 8.19 0.49 3.07
CA ALA A 125 9.54 0.67 2.54
C ALA A 125 9.55 0.58 1.00
N LEU A 126 8.92 -0.44 0.41
CA LEU A 126 8.76 -0.55 -1.05
C LEU A 126 8.15 0.73 -1.64
N HIS A 127 7.02 1.19 -1.08
CA HIS A 127 6.34 2.40 -1.57
C HIS A 127 7.24 3.64 -1.45
N LYS A 128 7.94 3.79 -0.32
CA LYS A 128 8.84 4.93 -0.11
C LYS A 128 10.05 4.89 -1.04
N SER A 129 10.62 3.72 -1.32
CA SER A 129 11.72 3.56 -2.27
C SER A 129 11.30 3.91 -3.70
N VAL A 130 10.13 3.43 -4.15
CA VAL A 130 9.55 3.82 -5.44
C VAL A 130 9.36 5.34 -5.51
N ARG A 131 8.75 5.94 -4.48
CA ARG A 131 8.54 7.40 -4.40
C ARG A 131 9.85 8.19 -4.35
N GLY A 132 10.85 7.65 -3.65
CA GLY A 132 12.20 8.20 -3.53
C GLY A 132 13.04 8.05 -4.79
N SER A 133 12.54 7.33 -5.80
CA SER A 133 13.23 7.05 -7.05
C SER A 133 14.50 6.21 -6.90
N ASP A 134 14.47 5.26 -5.99
CA ASP A 134 15.51 4.26 -5.78
C ASP A 134 15.04 2.90 -6.30
N PRO A 135 15.38 2.52 -7.55
CA PRO A 135 14.92 1.27 -8.15
C PRO A 135 15.53 0.03 -7.49
N ASP A 136 16.76 0.13 -6.98
CA ASP A 136 17.47 -0.98 -6.36
C ASP A 136 16.86 -1.31 -4.99
N ALA A 137 16.65 -0.30 -4.15
CA ALA A 137 15.97 -0.47 -2.87
C ALA A 137 14.50 -0.90 -3.06
N ALA A 138 13.81 -0.37 -4.08
CA ALA A 138 12.45 -0.78 -4.38
C ALA A 138 12.39 -2.26 -4.79
N LEU A 139 13.29 -2.72 -5.67
CA LEU A 139 13.34 -4.13 -6.05
C LEU A 139 13.69 -5.02 -4.85
N TYR A 140 14.63 -4.60 -4.00
CA TYR A 140 14.96 -5.30 -2.76
C TYR A 140 13.73 -5.50 -1.86
N TRP A 141 12.98 -4.44 -1.54
CA TRP A 141 11.79 -4.56 -0.69
C TRP A 141 10.66 -5.36 -1.34
N PHE A 142 10.52 -5.29 -2.67
CA PHE A 142 9.60 -6.13 -3.42
C PHE A 142 9.98 -7.63 -3.30
N MET A 143 11.26 -7.97 -3.48
CA MET A 143 11.73 -9.34 -3.33
C MET A 143 11.62 -9.84 -1.88
N ARG A 144 11.86 -8.99 -0.88
CA ARG A 144 11.63 -9.32 0.54
C ARG A 144 10.17 -9.65 0.83
N MET A 145 9.23 -8.95 0.20
CA MET A 145 7.81 -9.29 0.30
C MET A 145 7.48 -10.64 -0.35
N LEU A 146 8.00 -10.90 -1.55
CA LEU A 146 7.77 -12.18 -2.26
C LEU A 146 8.35 -13.38 -1.51
N ASP A 147 9.62 -13.28 -1.10
CA ASP A 147 10.30 -14.30 -0.30
C ASP A 147 9.59 -14.49 1.05
N GLY A 148 9.15 -13.37 1.64
CA GLY A 148 8.25 -13.35 2.77
C GLY A 148 6.80 -13.68 2.43
N GLY A 149 6.51 -14.57 1.48
CA GLY A 149 5.17 -15.15 1.23
C GLY A 149 4.01 -14.15 1.00
N ALA A 150 4.30 -12.88 0.73
CA ALA A 150 3.29 -11.88 0.44
C ALA A 150 2.55 -12.26 -0.84
N GLU A 151 1.24 -12.07 -0.82
CA GLU A 151 0.41 -12.39 -1.98
C GLU A 151 0.69 -11.36 -3.11
N PRO A 152 1.11 -11.77 -4.33
CA PRO A 152 1.53 -10.82 -5.35
C PRO A 152 0.44 -9.87 -5.85
N ARG A 153 -0.85 -10.26 -5.80
CA ARG A 153 -1.93 -9.31 -6.12
C ARG A 153 -2.01 -8.17 -5.10
N TYR A 154 -1.60 -8.37 -3.85
CA TYR A 154 -1.46 -7.27 -2.87
C TYR A 154 -0.43 -6.24 -3.34
N MET A 155 0.73 -6.71 -3.82
CA MET A 155 1.76 -5.83 -4.35
C MET A 155 1.27 -5.14 -5.62
N ALA A 156 0.61 -5.86 -6.54
CA ALA A 156 0.01 -5.26 -7.75
C ALA A 156 -0.94 -4.10 -7.43
N ARG A 157 -1.83 -4.26 -6.44
CA ARG A 157 -2.73 -3.17 -5.97
C ARG A 157 -1.94 -1.95 -5.48
N ARG A 158 -0.82 -2.18 -4.80
CA ARG A 158 0.06 -1.11 -4.31
C ARG A 158 0.80 -0.40 -5.44
N LEU A 159 1.24 -1.12 -6.48
CA LEU A 159 1.86 -0.52 -7.68
C LEU A 159 0.85 0.36 -8.45
N ILE A 160 -0.38 -0.12 -8.63
CA ILE A 160 -1.47 0.67 -9.24
C ILE A 160 -1.72 1.97 -8.44
N ARG A 161 -1.68 1.87 -7.10
CA ARG A 161 -1.82 3.04 -6.23
C ARG A 161 -0.66 4.03 -6.42
N MET A 162 0.58 3.57 -6.41
CA MET A 162 1.77 4.41 -6.62
C MET A 162 1.73 5.12 -7.98
N ALA A 163 1.30 4.42 -9.04
CA ALA A 163 1.17 5.01 -10.38
C ALA A 163 0.27 6.25 -10.40
N SER A 164 -0.82 6.27 -9.62
CA SER A 164 -1.74 7.41 -9.56
C SER A 164 -1.37 8.46 -8.51
N GLU A 165 -0.74 8.04 -7.41
CA GLU A 165 -0.40 8.92 -6.28
C GLU A 165 0.93 9.65 -6.46
N ASP A 166 1.96 8.93 -6.93
CA ASP A 166 3.35 9.40 -6.92
C ASP A 166 3.90 9.72 -8.31
N ILE A 167 3.33 9.13 -9.37
CA ILE A 167 3.70 9.42 -10.77
C ILE A 167 2.68 10.38 -11.39
N GLY A 168 1.39 10.05 -11.32
CA GLY A 168 0.30 10.94 -11.73
C GLY A 168 0.39 11.34 -13.21
N LEU A 169 0.17 12.63 -13.50
CA LEU A 169 0.21 13.15 -14.86
C LEU A 169 1.63 13.44 -15.36
N ALA A 170 2.66 13.32 -14.51
CA ALA A 170 4.03 13.44 -14.97
C ALA A 170 4.40 12.29 -15.92
N ASP A 171 3.83 11.10 -15.73
CA ASP A 171 3.80 10.04 -16.74
C ASP A 171 2.51 9.19 -16.66
N PRO A 172 1.47 9.54 -17.43
CA PRO A 172 0.17 8.84 -17.39
C PRO A 172 0.23 7.36 -17.79
N ARG A 173 1.30 6.91 -18.46
CA ARG A 173 1.46 5.52 -18.90
C ARG A 173 1.73 4.59 -17.72
N ALA A 174 2.22 5.12 -16.59
CA ALA A 174 2.51 4.34 -15.39
C ALA A 174 1.30 3.54 -14.89
N LEU A 175 0.09 4.12 -14.95
CA LEU A 175 -1.12 3.42 -14.52
C LEU A 175 -1.43 2.23 -15.44
N ARG A 176 -1.29 2.41 -16.76
CA ARG A 176 -1.48 1.33 -17.72
C ARG A 176 -0.45 0.22 -17.51
N LEU A 177 0.82 0.56 -17.36
CA LEU A 177 1.87 -0.44 -17.09
C LEU A 177 1.59 -1.24 -15.81
N ALA A 178 1.14 -0.58 -14.74
CA ALA A 178 0.80 -1.26 -13.49
C ALA A 178 -0.41 -2.21 -13.63
N LEU A 179 -1.42 -1.82 -14.42
CA LEU A 179 -2.56 -2.68 -14.74
C LEU A 179 -2.14 -3.86 -15.62
N ASP A 180 -1.33 -3.62 -16.65
CA ASP A 180 -0.85 -4.66 -17.56
C ASP A 180 0.05 -5.66 -16.81
N ALA A 181 0.92 -5.20 -15.91
CA ALA A 181 1.72 -6.07 -15.05
C ALA A 181 0.85 -6.94 -14.12
N ALA A 182 -0.23 -6.38 -13.56
CA ALA A 182 -1.19 -7.15 -12.79
C ALA A 182 -1.90 -8.21 -13.66
N GLU A 183 -2.31 -7.86 -14.88
CA GLU A 183 -2.95 -8.80 -15.81
C GLU A 183 -1.99 -9.92 -16.26
N VAL A 184 -0.72 -9.59 -16.52
CA VAL A 184 0.30 -10.59 -16.82
C VAL A 184 0.46 -11.56 -15.64
N TYR A 185 0.48 -11.05 -14.40
CA TYR A 185 0.52 -11.91 -13.22
C TYR A 185 -0.72 -12.81 -13.11
N GLU A 186 -1.93 -12.31 -13.39
CA GLU A 186 -3.14 -13.15 -13.39
C GLU A 186 -3.08 -14.27 -14.43
N ARG A 187 -2.41 -14.05 -15.57
CA ARG A 187 -2.27 -15.03 -16.65
C ARG A 187 -1.18 -16.06 -16.39
N LEU A 188 -0.05 -15.65 -15.83
CA LEU A 188 1.14 -16.49 -15.69
C LEU A 188 1.30 -17.09 -14.28
N GLY A 189 0.81 -16.41 -13.24
CA GLY A 189 1.03 -16.81 -11.84
C GLY A 189 2.51 -16.72 -11.43
N SER A 190 2.85 -17.32 -10.30
CA SER A 190 4.23 -17.42 -9.82
C SER A 190 4.92 -18.68 -10.36
N PRO A 191 6.22 -18.62 -10.70
CA PRO A 191 7.10 -17.44 -10.62
C PRO A 191 7.07 -16.49 -11.85
N GLU A 192 6.60 -16.93 -13.01
CA GLU A 192 6.80 -16.22 -14.28
C GLU A 192 6.16 -14.82 -14.33
N GLY A 193 5.00 -14.65 -13.71
CA GLY A 193 4.29 -13.37 -13.62
C GLY A 193 4.90 -12.37 -12.64
N GLU A 194 5.73 -12.83 -11.69
CA GLU A 194 6.40 -11.95 -10.71
C GLU A 194 7.39 -11.01 -11.39
N LEU A 195 7.99 -11.44 -12.50
CA LEU A 195 8.90 -10.62 -13.29
C LEU A 195 8.22 -9.39 -13.89
N ALA A 196 6.95 -9.50 -14.29
CA ALA A 196 6.18 -8.36 -14.80
C ALA A 196 5.91 -7.32 -13.69
N LEU A 197 5.64 -7.79 -12.47
CA LEU A 197 5.50 -6.91 -11.30
C LEU A 197 6.83 -6.25 -10.93
N ALA A 198 7.94 -6.97 -10.97
CA ALA A 198 9.27 -6.42 -10.76
C ALA A 198 9.62 -5.36 -11.81
N GLN A 199 9.31 -5.60 -13.10
CA GLN A 199 9.47 -4.63 -14.17
C GLN A 199 8.66 -3.34 -13.88
N CYS A 200 7.43 -3.49 -13.39
CA CYS A 200 6.59 -2.36 -13.01
C CYS A 200 7.20 -1.58 -11.83
N VAL A 201 7.72 -2.25 -10.79
CA VAL A 201 8.42 -1.61 -9.66
C VAL A 201 9.54 -0.71 -10.16
N VAL A 202 10.42 -1.25 -11.00
CA VAL A 202 11.57 -0.51 -11.55
C VAL A 202 11.09 0.70 -12.37
N TYR A 203 10.10 0.50 -13.24
CA TYR A 203 9.54 1.59 -14.05
C TYR A 203 8.99 2.72 -13.17
N LEU A 204 8.18 2.39 -12.16
CA LEU A 204 7.59 3.38 -11.26
C LEU A 204 8.67 4.11 -10.46
N ALA A 205 9.73 3.41 -10.05
CA ALA A 205 10.86 3.99 -9.34
C ALA A 205 11.60 5.02 -10.21
N VAL A 206 11.81 4.77 -11.50
CA VAL A 206 12.53 5.72 -12.38
C VAL A 206 11.64 6.76 -13.06
N ALA A 207 10.31 6.60 -13.00
CA ALA A 207 9.37 7.52 -13.63
C ALA A 207 9.41 8.94 -13.03
N PRO A 208 9.14 10.00 -13.82
CA PRO A 208 8.95 11.35 -13.31
C PRO A 208 7.87 11.39 -12.22
N LYS A 209 8.18 11.96 -11.06
CA LYS A 209 7.25 12.00 -9.91
C LYS A 209 6.34 13.22 -9.95
N SER A 210 5.06 13.01 -9.69
CA SER A 210 4.09 14.07 -9.39
C SER A 210 2.96 13.55 -8.51
N ASN A 211 2.75 14.24 -7.38
CA ASN A 211 1.56 14.10 -6.56
C ASN A 211 0.58 15.27 -6.76
N ALA A 212 0.71 16.04 -7.85
CA ALA A 212 -0.12 17.23 -8.10
C ALA A 212 -1.60 16.88 -8.19
N VAL A 213 -1.96 15.79 -8.87
CA VAL A 213 -3.34 15.28 -8.95
C VAL A 213 -3.83 14.82 -7.58
N TYR A 214 -3.01 14.09 -6.82
CA TYR A 214 -3.35 13.62 -5.48
C TYR A 214 -3.64 14.78 -4.52
N LYS A 215 -2.80 15.83 -4.54
CA LYS A 215 -3.02 17.06 -3.77
C LYS A 215 -4.29 17.78 -4.21
N ALA A 216 -4.48 17.99 -5.52
CA ALA A 216 -5.67 18.63 -6.07
C ALA A 216 -6.97 17.93 -5.65
N PHE A 217 -6.98 16.59 -5.70
CA PHE A 217 -8.11 15.77 -5.26
C PHE A 217 -8.41 15.95 -3.77
N ASN A 218 -7.38 15.92 -2.92
CA ASN A 218 -7.55 16.09 -1.48
C ASN A 218 -7.99 17.51 -1.09
N GLU A 219 -7.46 18.53 -1.76
CA GLU A 219 -7.90 19.93 -1.59
C GLU A 219 -9.36 20.11 -1.98
N ALA A 220 -9.78 19.58 -3.14
CA ALA A 220 -11.17 19.62 -3.58
C ALA A 220 -12.09 18.86 -2.61
N LYS A 221 -11.71 17.66 -2.17
CA LYS A 221 -12.45 16.88 -1.18
C LYS A 221 -12.60 17.63 0.14
N ALA A 222 -11.54 18.30 0.60
CA ALA A 222 -11.56 19.09 1.83
C ALA A 222 -12.44 20.34 1.71
N LEU A 223 -12.45 21.01 0.54
CA LEU A 223 -13.34 22.13 0.29
C LEU A 223 -14.81 21.67 0.32
N ILE A 224 -15.17 20.64 -0.45
CA ILE A 224 -16.55 20.15 -0.52
C ILE A 224 -17.07 19.66 0.83
N LYS A 225 -16.22 19.09 1.68
CA LYS A 225 -16.61 18.71 3.04
C LYS A 225 -17.00 19.90 3.93
N LYS A 226 -16.47 21.09 3.64
CA LYS A 226 -16.71 22.33 4.40
C LYS A 226 -17.73 23.26 3.72
N ASP A 227 -17.89 23.14 2.41
CA ASP A 227 -18.78 23.97 1.60
C ASP A 227 -20.21 23.44 1.62
N GLY A 228 -21.18 24.36 1.50
CA GLY A 228 -22.58 23.97 1.33
C GLY A 228 -22.86 23.49 -0.09
N THR A 229 -24.03 22.89 -0.31
CA THR A 229 -24.48 22.53 -1.66
C THR A 229 -24.75 23.80 -2.48
N ARG A 230 -23.89 24.08 -3.47
CA ARG A 230 -24.07 25.17 -4.42
C ARG A 230 -24.85 24.71 -5.66
N PRO A 231 -25.72 25.54 -6.24
CA PRO A 231 -26.39 25.20 -7.49
C PRO A 231 -25.40 25.16 -8.66
N VAL A 232 -25.64 24.24 -9.61
CA VAL A 232 -24.97 24.27 -10.91
C VAL A 232 -25.43 25.52 -11.68
N PRO A 233 -24.52 26.33 -12.26
CA PRO A 233 -24.86 27.47 -13.12
C PRO A 233 -25.82 27.07 -14.24
N LEU A 234 -26.78 27.96 -14.59
CA LEU A 234 -27.85 27.63 -15.54
C LEU A 234 -27.32 27.16 -16.89
N HIS A 235 -26.27 27.81 -17.41
CA HIS A 235 -25.65 27.47 -18.70
C HIS A 235 -24.93 26.12 -18.72
N LEU A 236 -24.67 25.51 -17.55
CA LEU A 236 -24.08 24.17 -17.44
C LEU A 236 -25.12 23.08 -17.14
N ARG A 237 -26.39 23.45 -16.90
CA ARG A 237 -27.46 22.49 -16.61
C ARG A 237 -27.90 21.79 -17.89
N ASN A 238 -28.21 20.50 -17.75
CA ASN A 238 -28.89 19.75 -18.81
C ASN A 238 -30.36 20.22 -18.96
N ALA A 239 -30.85 20.29 -20.19
CA ALA A 239 -32.22 20.74 -20.50
C ALA A 239 -32.97 19.79 -21.46
N PRO A 240 -33.17 18.51 -21.08
CA PRO A 240 -33.78 17.51 -21.97
C PRO A 240 -35.29 17.70 -22.15
N THR A 241 -35.99 18.32 -21.19
CA THR A 241 -37.45 18.49 -21.24
C THR A 241 -37.86 19.88 -21.72
N LYS A 242 -39.08 20.01 -22.24
CA LYS A 242 -39.67 21.32 -22.62
C LYS A 242 -39.72 22.29 -21.43
N LEU A 243 -40.10 21.79 -20.26
CA LEU A 243 -40.16 22.59 -19.04
C LEU A 243 -38.78 23.14 -18.66
N MET A 244 -37.73 22.31 -18.70
CA MET A 244 -36.37 22.76 -18.39
C MET A 244 -35.87 23.82 -19.36
N LYS A 245 -36.17 23.68 -20.66
CA LYS A 245 -35.84 24.71 -21.67
C LYS A 245 -36.59 26.01 -21.41
N SER A 246 -37.86 25.96 -20.98
CA SER A 246 -38.61 27.17 -20.60
C SER A 246 -38.11 27.83 -19.31
N LEU A 247 -37.35 27.10 -18.49
CA LEU A 247 -36.68 27.61 -17.29
C LEU A 247 -35.24 28.07 -17.58
N ASP A 248 -34.90 28.28 -18.86
CA ASP A 248 -33.58 28.74 -19.31
C ASP A 248 -32.41 27.78 -18.96
N TYR A 249 -32.68 26.50 -18.69
CA TYR A 249 -31.60 25.53 -18.43
C TYR A 249 -30.78 25.34 -19.72
N GLY A 250 -29.46 25.36 -19.59
CA GLY A 250 -28.53 25.26 -20.72
C GLY A 250 -28.53 26.48 -21.65
N LYS A 251 -29.31 27.53 -21.34
CA LYS A 251 -29.30 28.78 -22.10
C LYS A 251 -27.92 29.44 -21.98
N ASN A 252 -27.45 30.00 -23.09
CA ASN A 252 -26.12 30.60 -23.21
C ASN A 252 -24.95 29.62 -22.99
N TYR A 253 -25.19 28.32 -23.01
CA TYR A 253 -24.10 27.34 -23.03
C TYR A 253 -23.22 27.57 -24.26
N ARG A 254 -21.93 27.78 -24.03
CA ARG A 254 -20.94 27.92 -25.09
C ARG A 254 -20.32 26.57 -25.39
N TYR A 255 -20.64 26.02 -26.57
CA TYR A 255 -20.09 24.76 -27.02
C TYR A 255 -18.67 24.96 -27.53
N ALA A 256 -17.68 24.55 -26.72
CA ALA A 256 -16.28 24.89 -26.95
C ALA A 256 -15.74 24.42 -28.32
N HIS A 257 -16.24 23.32 -28.88
CA HIS A 257 -15.81 22.81 -30.19
C HIS A 257 -16.17 23.72 -31.37
N ASP A 258 -17.17 24.59 -31.22
CA ASP A 258 -17.57 25.57 -32.23
C ASP A 258 -16.80 26.89 -32.07
N GLU A 259 -15.95 27.02 -31.05
CA GLU A 259 -15.12 28.20 -30.81
C GLU A 259 -13.68 28.00 -31.29
N GLU A 260 -12.98 29.12 -31.46
CA GLU A 260 -11.57 29.15 -31.85
C GLU A 260 -10.72 28.25 -30.91
N ASP A 261 -9.83 27.47 -31.51
CA ASP A 261 -8.97 26.47 -30.84
C ASP A 261 -9.72 25.41 -30.02
N GLY A 262 -11.04 25.27 -30.19
CA GLY A 262 -11.84 24.36 -29.39
C GLY A 262 -11.97 24.80 -27.92
N PHE A 263 -11.89 26.11 -27.63
CA PHE A 263 -11.87 26.64 -26.27
C PHE A 263 -12.77 27.87 -26.08
N ALA A 264 -13.77 27.75 -25.20
CA ALA A 264 -14.66 28.83 -24.82
C ALA A 264 -13.99 29.84 -23.87
N ALA A 265 -13.07 30.66 -24.38
CA ALA A 265 -12.34 31.64 -23.58
C ALA A 265 -13.29 32.59 -22.82
N GLY A 266 -13.02 32.85 -21.54
CA GLY A 266 -13.84 33.67 -20.64
C GLY A 266 -15.08 32.96 -20.07
N GLU A 267 -15.34 31.70 -20.43
CA GLU A 267 -16.45 30.93 -19.84
C GLU A 267 -16.19 30.62 -18.35
N ASN A 268 -17.24 30.71 -17.52
CA ASN A 268 -17.17 30.41 -16.10
C ASN A 268 -17.81 29.06 -15.80
N TYR A 269 -17.00 28.11 -15.32
CA TYR A 269 -17.45 26.78 -14.92
C TYR A 269 -17.77 26.64 -13.42
N TRP A 270 -17.56 27.71 -12.63
CA TRP A 270 -17.79 27.71 -11.20
C TRP A 270 -19.19 28.20 -10.84
N PRO A 271 -19.76 27.78 -9.69
CA PRO A 271 -20.98 28.36 -9.16
C PRO A 271 -20.92 29.89 -9.11
N GLU A 272 -22.06 30.54 -9.33
CA GLU A 272 -22.16 32.00 -9.23
C GLU A 272 -21.71 32.49 -7.85
N GLY A 273 -20.91 33.57 -7.83
CA GLY A 273 -20.35 34.16 -6.62
C GLY A 273 -19.24 33.34 -5.95
N MET A 274 -18.81 32.22 -6.54
CA MET A 274 -17.68 31.44 -6.02
C MET A 274 -16.36 31.92 -6.63
N THR A 275 -15.38 32.26 -5.79
CA THR A 275 -14.01 32.50 -6.23
C THR A 275 -13.38 31.17 -6.67
N PRO A 276 -12.92 31.03 -7.92
CA PRO A 276 -12.31 29.79 -8.43
C PRO A 276 -11.07 29.35 -7.64
N PRO A 277 -11.06 28.17 -6.98
CA PRO A 277 -9.86 27.61 -6.40
C PRO A 277 -8.94 27.01 -7.49
N ALA A 278 -7.63 27.14 -7.30
CA ALA A 278 -6.63 26.56 -8.19
C ALA A 278 -6.12 25.21 -7.64
N PHE A 279 -6.96 24.17 -7.63
CA PHE A 279 -6.60 22.87 -7.04
C PHE A 279 -5.42 22.19 -7.74
N TYR A 280 -5.48 22.11 -9.08
CA TYR A 280 -4.46 21.42 -9.85
C TYR A 280 -3.33 22.38 -10.21
N ARG A 281 -2.13 22.07 -9.70
CA ARG A 281 -0.91 22.85 -9.87
C ARG A 281 0.17 21.91 -10.42
N PRO A 282 0.32 21.79 -11.75
CA PRO A 282 1.29 20.88 -12.35
C PRO A 282 2.72 21.25 -11.94
N VAL A 283 3.57 20.24 -11.88
CA VAL A 283 5.00 20.36 -11.56
C VAL A 283 5.85 20.32 -12.84
N SER A 284 7.07 20.84 -12.77
CA SER A 284 8.00 20.90 -13.90
C SER A 284 8.71 19.57 -14.17
N ARG A 285 7.95 18.47 -14.28
CA ARG A 285 8.47 17.10 -14.47
C ARG A 285 7.62 16.33 -15.48
N GLY A 286 8.28 15.57 -16.35
CA GLY A 286 7.60 14.72 -17.34
C GLY A 286 6.59 15.49 -18.19
N LEU A 287 5.44 14.88 -18.46
CA LEU A 287 4.39 15.48 -19.30
C LEU A 287 3.72 16.70 -18.66
N GLU A 288 3.82 16.87 -17.33
CA GLU A 288 3.24 18.02 -16.64
C GLU A 288 3.86 19.36 -17.05
N VAL A 289 5.07 19.38 -17.61
CA VAL A 289 5.66 20.59 -18.23
C VAL A 289 4.75 21.12 -19.35
N ARG A 290 4.35 20.24 -20.28
CA ARG A 290 3.45 20.61 -21.40
C ARG A 290 2.03 20.92 -20.93
N ILE A 291 1.58 20.24 -19.87
CA ILE A 291 0.28 20.53 -19.25
C ILE A 291 0.31 21.94 -18.64
N ALA A 292 1.38 22.31 -17.95
CA ALA A 292 1.55 23.64 -17.38
C ALA A 292 1.57 24.72 -18.48
N ASP A 293 2.31 24.51 -19.57
CA ASP A 293 2.33 25.42 -20.73
C ASP A 293 0.91 25.65 -21.26
N LYS A 294 0.17 24.57 -21.50
CA LYS A 294 -1.22 24.63 -21.98
C LYS A 294 -2.13 25.38 -21.00
N LEU A 295 -2.06 25.10 -19.70
CA LEU A 295 -2.89 25.78 -18.71
C LEU A 295 -2.59 27.28 -18.60
N ASN A 296 -1.32 27.67 -18.75
CA ASN A 296 -0.92 29.08 -18.77
C ASN A 296 -1.45 29.79 -20.01
N GLU A 297 -1.40 29.16 -21.19
CA GLU A 297 -1.98 29.69 -22.43
C GLU A 297 -3.50 29.90 -22.28
N LEU A 298 -4.22 28.89 -21.80
CA LEU A 298 -5.68 28.97 -21.58
C LEU A 298 -6.04 30.07 -20.58
N LYS A 299 -5.25 30.22 -19.51
CA LYS A 299 -5.42 31.31 -18.54
C LYS A 299 -5.19 32.68 -19.18
N SER A 300 -4.19 32.81 -20.06
CA SER A 300 -3.98 34.05 -20.81
C SER A 300 -5.14 34.37 -21.77
N LYS A 301 -5.71 33.35 -22.44
CA LYS A 301 -6.88 33.54 -23.32
C LYS A 301 -8.11 34.00 -22.53
N ASN A 302 -8.36 33.43 -21.35
CA ASN A 302 -9.43 33.87 -20.46
C ASN A 302 -9.25 35.35 -20.03
N ASN A 303 -8.04 35.74 -19.66
CA ASN A 303 -7.76 37.11 -19.20
C ASN A 303 -7.84 38.18 -20.29
N LYS A 304 -7.71 37.80 -21.57
CA LYS A 304 -7.84 38.75 -22.71
C LYS A 304 -9.30 39.03 -23.09
N LYS A 305 -10.22 38.15 -22.72
CA LYS A 305 -11.64 38.21 -23.09
C LYS A 305 -12.55 38.71 -21.96
N ASN A 306 -12.03 38.72 -20.72
CA ASN A 306 -12.62 39.37 -19.54
C ASN A 306 -12.13 40.80 -19.41
#